data_AF-A0A260A686-F1
#
_entry.id   AF-A0A260A686-F1
#
_cell.length_a   1.000
_cell.length_b   1.000
_cell.length_c   1.000
_cell.angle_alpha   90.00
_cell.angle_beta   90.00
_cell.angle_gamma   90.00
#
_symmetry.space_group_name_H-M   'P 1'
#
loop_
_entity.id
_entity.type
_entity.pdbx_description
1 polymer ?
#
loop_
_entity_poly.entity_id
_entity_poly.type
_entity_poly.pdbx_seq_one_letter_code
_entity_poly.pdbx_strand_id
1 'polypeptide(L)'
;MTDSDEEFLTIGVFARSSGLTPSALRFYDDCGLLVPASIDSKAGYRYYTRAQSKRANIIRQLREIGMPLDKVTAALDGDGAAAVEIVDRHVEELAANARAAAEAAVSIRRLFDEKYCTATVSAAEFASAVEQVSSAAGTSDDFPVLRGVLIEVDGGTVTLTATDRYRLSTRSLVAQCSAGAPWSRIAAVGSLGTATATGTLVLTATDDAMVIDSNGARAEVDPVDGEFPDWRAIMDGLAPTVTRVVLRRDFVPLDGGTIRMTAGPDGVSVDGGDAGSRLIECFLSSKVGEVSTFDDWVRAPTLDTVDGMDDKMIGETPPAVLWFSRGDRILLIAGAMLMGGLLGFAVPYVAEWGASLTWIPFQGPLELIASWSQWWVRYVCIAVGVLLGLALVAAAFYDTARVAVSEVHVRITEKGETATVSRSQVGTVFVDGRDLVLLDAASRQLVRVPSEEKREAIEAAFEQRGYSVAPGDPYEDLYHLWVPETPGLAPEVNAVLKARDMALKKKAGSDARELRSELDRLGVVVRDKKTSQYWRPLVRS
;
A
#
# COMPACT_ATOMS: atom_id res chain seq x y z
N MET A 1 2.91 -35.10 -83.26
CA MET A 1 3.67 -34.98 -82.00
C MET A 1 2.85 -35.73 -80.94
N THR A 2 3.00 -37.04 -80.88
CA THR A 2 2.16 -37.98 -80.12
C THR A 2 3.06 -38.91 -79.33
N ASP A 3 2.64 -39.21 -78.10
CA ASP A 3 3.13 -40.22 -77.15
C ASP A 3 4.60 -40.13 -76.73
N SER A 4 4.86 -39.29 -75.73
CA SER A 4 5.80 -39.66 -74.67
C SER A 4 5.16 -40.76 -73.84
N ASP A 5 5.69 -41.98 -73.91
CA ASP A 5 5.30 -43.15 -73.11
C ASP A 5 4.99 -42.76 -71.65
N GLU A 6 3.70 -42.74 -71.27
CA GLU A 6 3.31 -42.68 -69.86
C GLU A 6 3.77 -43.99 -69.20
N GLU A 7 4.91 -43.95 -68.52
CA GLU A 7 5.48 -45.10 -67.83
C GLU A 7 4.52 -45.54 -66.69
N PHE A 8 3.75 -46.59 -66.98
CA PHE A 8 2.85 -47.23 -66.02
C PHE A 8 3.63 -48.05 -64.99
N LEU A 9 3.50 -47.66 -63.72
CA LEU A 9 4.07 -48.34 -62.57
C LEU A 9 3.07 -49.31 -61.98
N THR A 10 3.49 -50.55 -61.71
CA THR A 10 2.69 -51.50 -60.95
C THR A 10 2.45 -50.98 -59.52
N ILE A 11 1.34 -51.37 -58.90
CA ILE A 11 0.99 -50.98 -57.52
C ILE A 11 2.15 -51.15 -56.52
N GLY A 12 2.97 -52.20 -56.66
CA GLY A 12 4.11 -52.45 -55.77
C GLY A 12 5.28 -51.49 -55.98
N VAL A 13 5.52 -51.08 -57.23
CA VAL A 13 6.55 -50.07 -57.54
C VAL A 13 6.09 -48.69 -57.09
N PHE A 14 4.84 -48.33 -57.38
CA PHE A 14 4.26 -47.06 -56.98
C PHE A 14 4.14 -46.91 -55.46
N ALA A 15 3.77 -47.99 -54.75
CA ALA A 15 3.78 -48.05 -53.29
C ALA A 15 5.15 -47.68 -52.71
N ARG A 16 6.21 -48.32 -53.21
CA ARG A 16 7.58 -48.03 -52.76
C ARG A 16 8.02 -46.60 -53.03
N SER A 17 7.67 -46.03 -54.19
CA SER A 17 8.06 -44.67 -54.54
C SER A 17 7.25 -43.59 -53.82
N SER A 18 6.00 -43.87 -53.44
CA SER A 18 5.13 -42.93 -52.72
C SER A 18 5.20 -43.04 -51.20
N GLY A 19 5.83 -44.10 -50.67
CA GLY A 19 5.84 -44.40 -49.23
C GLY A 19 4.50 -44.92 -48.71
N LEU A 20 3.57 -45.30 -49.60
CA LEU A 20 2.29 -45.90 -49.25
C LEU A 20 2.37 -47.43 -49.34
N THR A 21 1.52 -48.14 -48.60
CA THR A 21 1.41 -49.59 -48.75
C THR A 21 0.51 -49.95 -49.93
N PRO A 22 0.70 -51.11 -50.60
CA PRO A 22 -0.23 -51.58 -51.64
C PRO A 22 -1.67 -51.71 -51.15
N SER A 23 -1.88 -52.02 -49.86
CA SER A 23 -3.22 -52.06 -49.26
C SER A 23 -3.84 -50.67 -49.15
N ALA A 24 -3.05 -49.65 -48.75
CA ALA A 24 -3.53 -48.27 -48.70
C ALA A 24 -3.92 -47.75 -50.09
N LEU A 25 -3.14 -48.08 -51.12
CA LEU A 25 -3.46 -47.72 -52.50
C LEU A 25 -4.77 -48.34 -53.00
N ARG A 26 -5.04 -49.61 -52.66
CA ARG A 26 -6.34 -50.25 -52.95
C ARG A 26 -7.49 -49.57 -52.21
N PHE A 27 -7.28 -49.27 -50.94
CA PHE A 27 -8.29 -48.58 -50.13
C PHE A 27 -8.59 -47.17 -50.66
N TYR A 28 -7.57 -46.43 -51.10
CA TYR A 28 -7.75 -45.10 -51.69
C TYR A 28 -8.38 -45.15 -53.08
N ASP A 29 -8.15 -46.22 -53.85
CA ASP A 29 -8.92 -46.49 -55.06
C ASP A 29 -10.40 -46.74 -54.75
N ASP A 30 -10.68 -47.65 -53.81
CA ASP A 30 -12.06 -48.00 -53.42
C ASP A 30 -12.86 -46.79 -52.90
N CYS A 31 -12.19 -45.84 -52.25
CA CYS A 31 -12.81 -44.60 -51.75
C CYS A 31 -12.71 -43.42 -52.73
N GLY A 32 -12.17 -43.63 -53.94
CA GLY A 32 -12.02 -42.61 -54.98
C GLY A 32 -10.94 -41.55 -54.73
N LEU A 33 -10.18 -41.66 -53.64
CA LEU A 33 -9.15 -40.70 -53.24
C LEU A 33 -7.92 -40.73 -54.16
N LEU A 34 -7.54 -41.92 -54.63
CA LEU A 34 -6.44 -42.12 -55.58
C LEU A 34 -6.73 -43.31 -56.49
N VAL A 35 -7.42 -43.04 -57.61
CA VAL A 35 -7.81 -44.03 -58.60
C VAL A 35 -6.60 -44.41 -59.50
N PRO A 36 -6.36 -45.69 -59.81
CA PRO A 36 -5.30 -46.10 -60.73
C PRO A 36 -5.55 -45.55 -62.13
N ALA A 37 -4.48 -45.22 -62.86
CA ALA A 37 -4.56 -44.73 -64.23
C ALA A 37 -5.07 -45.79 -65.21
N SER A 38 -4.82 -47.07 -64.92
CA SER A 38 -5.36 -48.19 -65.69
C SER A 38 -5.52 -49.43 -64.81
N ILE A 39 -6.54 -50.23 -65.10
CA ILE A 39 -6.78 -51.53 -64.50
C ILE A 39 -6.80 -52.56 -65.63
N ASP A 40 -5.95 -53.59 -65.54
CA ASP A 40 -5.95 -54.69 -66.51
C ASP A 40 -7.28 -55.45 -66.44
N SER A 41 -8.04 -55.39 -67.53
CA SER A 41 -9.36 -56.03 -67.68
C SER A 41 -9.37 -57.55 -67.50
N LYS A 42 -8.23 -58.25 -67.67
CA LYS A 42 -8.13 -59.71 -67.52
C LYS A 42 -7.50 -60.11 -66.20
N ALA A 43 -6.47 -59.40 -65.76
CA ALA A 43 -5.67 -59.77 -64.58
C ALA A 43 -6.04 -58.98 -63.31
N GLY A 44 -6.80 -57.89 -63.41
CA GLY A 44 -7.17 -57.02 -62.29
C GLY A 44 -6.00 -56.23 -61.70
N TYR A 45 -4.86 -56.18 -62.38
CA TYR A 45 -3.69 -55.43 -61.93
C TYR A 45 -3.91 -53.92 -62.08
N ARG A 46 -3.56 -53.18 -61.03
CA ARG A 46 -3.64 -51.73 -60.97
C ARG A 46 -2.32 -51.09 -61.36
N TYR A 47 -2.39 -50.13 -62.27
CA TYR A 47 -1.27 -49.37 -62.77
C TYR A 47 -1.45 -47.88 -62.46
N TYR A 48 -0.37 -47.24 -62.03
CA TYR A 48 -0.31 -45.82 -61.67
C TYR A 48 0.75 -45.12 -62.51
N THR A 49 0.60 -43.83 -62.80
CA THR A 49 1.64 -43.06 -63.50
C THR A 49 2.53 -42.32 -62.51
N ARG A 50 3.74 -41.92 -62.96
CA ARG A 50 4.62 -41.07 -62.13
C ARG A 50 3.96 -39.76 -61.70
N ALA A 51 3.08 -39.19 -62.54
CA ALA A 51 2.37 -37.95 -62.24
C ALA A 51 1.48 -38.07 -60.99
N GLN A 52 0.94 -39.26 -60.71
CA GLN A 52 0.11 -39.52 -59.53
C GLN A 52 0.90 -39.53 -58.21
N SER A 53 2.24 -39.57 -58.28
CA SER A 53 3.10 -39.61 -57.08
C SER A 53 2.95 -38.36 -56.21
N LYS A 54 2.72 -37.18 -56.82
CA LYS A 54 2.51 -35.94 -56.06
C LYS A 54 1.24 -36.01 -55.21
N ARG A 55 0.13 -36.48 -55.79
CA ARG A 55 -1.14 -36.69 -55.07
C ARG A 55 -0.98 -37.72 -53.97
N ALA A 56 -0.31 -38.85 -54.24
CA ALA A 56 -0.03 -39.88 -53.25
C ALA A 56 0.81 -39.36 -52.07
N ASN A 57 1.82 -38.52 -52.33
CA ASN A 57 2.65 -37.93 -51.28
C ASN A 57 1.84 -36.96 -50.40
N ILE A 58 0.99 -36.13 -51.01
CA ILE A 58 0.10 -35.23 -50.25
C ILE A 58 -0.86 -36.03 -49.36
N ILE A 59 -1.50 -37.08 -49.90
CA ILE A 59 -2.37 -37.97 -49.11
C ILE A 59 -1.61 -38.55 -47.91
N ARG A 60 -0.39 -39.05 -48.13
CA ARG A 60 0.44 -39.62 -47.06
C ARG A 60 0.73 -38.58 -45.97
N GLN A 61 1.19 -37.39 -46.34
CA GLN A 61 1.53 -36.32 -45.39
C GLN A 61 0.32 -35.84 -44.58
N LEU A 62 -0.84 -35.68 -45.23
CA LEU A 62 -2.07 -35.30 -44.53
C LEU A 62 -2.54 -36.39 -43.56
N ARG A 63 -2.40 -37.66 -43.93
CA ARG A 63 -2.73 -38.77 -43.02
C ARG A 63 -1.73 -38.93 -41.87
N GLU A 64 -0.46 -38.56 -42.07
CA GLU A 64 0.57 -38.57 -41.01
C GLU A 64 0.26 -37.57 -39.89
N ILE A 65 -0.36 -36.42 -40.21
CA ILE A 65 -0.84 -35.46 -39.20
C ILE A 65 -2.24 -35.82 -38.62
N GLY A 66 -2.70 -37.04 -38.88
CA GLY A 66 -3.98 -37.53 -38.37
C GLY A 66 -5.22 -36.91 -39.03
N MET A 67 -5.10 -36.31 -40.23
CA MET A 67 -6.26 -35.75 -40.92
C MET A 67 -7.25 -36.85 -41.33
N PRO A 68 -8.56 -36.71 -41.05
CA PRO A 68 -9.57 -37.67 -41.46
C PRO A 68 -9.82 -37.61 -42.98
N LEU A 69 -10.24 -38.75 -43.56
CA LEU A 69 -10.27 -38.95 -45.01
C LEU A 69 -11.18 -37.97 -45.77
N ASP A 70 -12.31 -37.60 -45.19
CA ASP A 70 -13.24 -36.60 -45.73
C ASP A 70 -12.57 -35.23 -45.90
N LYS A 71 -11.77 -34.80 -44.91
CA LYS A 71 -10.98 -33.56 -45.00
C LYS A 71 -9.84 -33.69 -46.02
N VAL A 72 -9.21 -34.87 -46.13
CA VAL A 72 -8.17 -35.11 -47.16
C VAL A 72 -8.77 -34.99 -48.56
N THR A 73 -9.96 -35.55 -48.80
CA THR A 73 -10.67 -35.40 -50.08
C THR A 73 -10.96 -33.93 -50.37
N ALA A 74 -11.53 -33.21 -49.40
CA ALA A 74 -11.83 -31.79 -49.57
C ALA A 74 -10.59 -30.93 -49.88
N ALA A 75 -9.45 -31.22 -49.23
CA ALA A 75 -8.19 -30.52 -49.49
C ALA A 75 -7.61 -30.84 -50.88
N LEU A 76 -7.87 -32.04 -51.41
CA LEU A 76 -7.39 -32.45 -52.73
C LEU A 76 -8.28 -32.02 -53.88
N ASP A 77 -9.56 -31.74 -53.61
CA ASP A 77 -10.55 -31.30 -54.60
C ASP A 77 -10.70 -29.77 -54.65
N GLY A 78 -10.25 -29.06 -53.60
CA GLY A 78 -10.20 -27.60 -53.55
C GLY A 78 -9.07 -26.97 -54.37
N ASP A 79 -9.11 -25.65 -54.51
CA ASP A 79 -7.96 -24.91 -55.03
C ASP A 79 -6.83 -24.83 -53.98
N GLY A 80 -5.66 -24.31 -54.38
CA GLY A 80 -4.50 -24.24 -53.50
C GLY A 80 -4.73 -23.42 -52.23
N ALA A 81 -5.60 -22.41 -52.27
CA ALA A 81 -5.91 -21.59 -51.09
C ALA A 81 -6.85 -22.32 -50.14
N ALA A 82 -7.92 -22.95 -50.67
CA ALA A 82 -8.84 -23.75 -49.89
C ALA A 82 -8.16 -24.96 -49.23
N ALA A 83 -7.21 -25.59 -49.93
CA ALA A 83 -6.43 -26.70 -49.39
C ALA A 83 -5.58 -26.28 -48.18
N VAL A 84 -4.91 -25.12 -48.27
CA VAL A 84 -4.12 -24.56 -47.17
C VAL A 84 -5.01 -24.24 -45.97
N GLU A 85 -6.15 -23.59 -46.17
CA GLU A 85 -7.10 -23.26 -45.10
C GLU A 85 -7.61 -24.52 -44.36
N ILE A 86 -7.89 -25.61 -45.09
CA ILE A 86 -8.30 -26.88 -44.49
C ILE A 86 -7.18 -27.48 -43.63
N VAL A 87 -5.93 -27.40 -44.08
CA VAL A 87 -4.76 -27.89 -43.33
C VAL A 87 -4.55 -27.05 -42.07
N ASP A 88 -4.53 -25.73 -42.19
CA ASP A 88 -4.30 -24.82 -41.07
C ASP A 88 -5.35 -25.02 -39.98
N ARG A 89 -6.63 -25.08 -40.36
CA ARG A 89 -7.72 -25.35 -39.41
C ARG A 89 -7.57 -26.70 -38.71
N HIS A 90 -7.14 -27.75 -39.41
CA HIS A 90 -6.91 -29.06 -38.79
C HIS A 90 -5.75 -29.03 -37.79
N VAL A 91 -4.67 -28.29 -38.11
CA VAL A 91 -3.55 -28.10 -37.19
C VAL A 91 -3.98 -27.31 -35.95
N GLU A 92 -4.79 -26.26 -36.11
CA GLU A 92 -5.36 -25.50 -35.01
C GLU A 92 -6.25 -26.37 -34.10
N GLU A 93 -7.13 -27.18 -34.69
CA GLU A 93 -7.96 -28.16 -33.96
C GLU A 93 -7.09 -29.17 -33.19
N LEU A 94 -6.04 -29.71 -33.82
CA LEU A 94 -5.13 -30.67 -33.19
C LEU A 94 -4.38 -30.04 -32.01
N ALA A 95 -3.89 -28.80 -32.18
CA ALA A 95 -3.20 -28.06 -31.12
C ALA A 95 -4.15 -27.68 -29.96
N ALA A 96 -5.42 -27.39 -30.25
CA ALA A 96 -6.43 -27.16 -29.21
C ALA A 96 -6.72 -28.44 -28.41
N ASN A 97 -6.90 -29.58 -29.10
CA ASN A 97 -7.13 -30.86 -28.46
C ASN A 97 -5.92 -31.32 -27.61
N ALA A 98 -4.69 -31.10 -28.09
CA ALA A 98 -3.48 -31.41 -27.33
C ALA A 98 -3.38 -30.61 -26.03
N ARG A 99 -3.71 -29.31 -26.06
CA ARG A 99 -3.77 -28.46 -24.87
C ARG A 99 -4.81 -28.97 -23.87
N ALA A 100 -6.03 -29.24 -24.31
CA ALA A 100 -7.08 -29.78 -23.45
C ALA A 100 -6.71 -31.14 -22.82
N ALA A 101 -6.04 -32.01 -23.57
CA ALA A 101 -5.57 -33.31 -23.06
C ALA A 101 -4.47 -33.14 -21.99
N ALA A 102 -3.55 -32.18 -22.18
CA ALA A 102 -2.52 -31.87 -21.19
C ALA A 102 -3.13 -31.35 -19.88
N GLU A 103 -4.10 -30.43 -19.96
CA GLU A 103 -4.84 -29.90 -18.79
C GLU A 103 -5.56 -31.01 -18.02
N ALA A 104 -6.22 -31.93 -18.73
CA ALA A 104 -6.89 -33.08 -18.13
C ALA A 104 -5.89 -34.03 -17.44
N ALA A 105 -4.74 -34.31 -18.07
CA ALA A 105 -3.71 -35.17 -17.50
C ALA A 105 -3.11 -34.60 -16.21
N VAL A 106 -2.91 -33.28 -16.15
CA VAL A 106 -2.48 -32.59 -14.92
C VAL A 106 -3.52 -32.78 -13.81
N SER A 107 -4.80 -32.56 -14.12
CA SER A 107 -5.90 -32.73 -13.15
C SER A 107 -5.97 -34.15 -12.60
N ILE A 108 -5.78 -35.16 -13.46
CA ILE A 108 -5.77 -36.57 -13.08
C ILE A 108 -4.57 -36.89 -12.19
N ARG A 109 -3.36 -36.41 -12.52
CA ARG A 109 -2.18 -36.65 -11.68
C ARG A 109 -2.35 -36.12 -10.25
N ARG A 110 -3.00 -34.97 -10.08
CA ARG A 110 -3.30 -34.41 -8.75
C ARG A 110 -4.24 -35.29 -7.92
N LEU A 111 -5.18 -35.98 -8.57
CA LEU A 111 -6.07 -36.91 -7.86
C LEU A 111 -5.33 -38.13 -7.29
N PHE A 112 -4.11 -38.41 -7.76
CA PHE A 112 -3.34 -39.59 -7.36
C PHE A 112 -2.13 -39.26 -6.49
N ASP A 113 -1.85 -38.00 -6.19
CA ASP A 113 -0.68 -37.57 -5.38
C ASP A 113 -1.15 -36.99 -4.03
N GLU A 114 -1.61 -37.86 -3.12
CA GLU A 114 -2.24 -37.46 -1.84
C GLU A 114 -1.25 -37.09 -0.73
N LYS A 115 0.07 -37.18 -0.98
CA LYS A 115 1.07 -36.98 0.09
C LYS A 115 1.20 -35.51 0.49
N TYR A 116 1.20 -34.60 -0.49
CA TYR A 116 1.36 -33.17 -0.28
C TYR A 116 0.21 -32.42 -0.97
N CYS A 117 -0.24 -31.32 -0.38
CA CYS A 117 -1.23 -30.47 -1.05
C CYS A 117 -0.62 -29.81 -2.30
N THR A 118 -1.42 -29.69 -3.36
CA THR A 118 -1.04 -28.90 -4.54
C THR A 118 -1.64 -27.51 -4.43
N ALA A 119 -0.90 -26.46 -4.80
CA ALA A 119 -1.37 -25.08 -4.71
C ALA A 119 -1.53 -24.46 -6.08
N THR A 120 -2.69 -23.87 -6.35
CA THR A 120 -2.98 -23.11 -7.58
C THR A 120 -2.98 -21.62 -7.28
N VAL A 121 -2.16 -20.85 -7.99
CA VAL A 121 -2.00 -19.39 -7.84
C VAL A 121 -2.06 -18.66 -9.19
N SER A 122 -2.29 -17.35 -9.18
CA SER A 122 -2.15 -16.51 -10.37
C SER A 122 -0.68 -16.45 -10.82
N ALA A 123 -0.44 -16.65 -12.11
CA ALA A 123 0.92 -16.59 -12.67
C ALA A 123 1.55 -15.21 -12.54
N ALA A 124 0.76 -14.15 -12.72
CA ALA A 124 1.22 -12.77 -12.60
C ALA A 124 1.58 -12.43 -11.15
N GLU A 125 0.76 -12.86 -10.19
CA GLU A 125 1.01 -12.61 -8.76
C GLU A 125 2.24 -13.39 -8.27
N PHE A 126 2.41 -14.64 -8.74
CA PHE A 126 3.58 -15.45 -8.42
C PHE A 126 4.86 -14.85 -9.01
N ALA A 127 4.85 -14.45 -10.29
CA ALA A 127 6.01 -13.81 -10.91
C ALA A 127 6.40 -12.51 -10.20
N SER A 128 5.42 -11.67 -9.89
CA SER A 128 5.62 -10.45 -9.08
C SER A 128 6.19 -10.80 -7.69
N ALA A 129 5.65 -11.80 -6.99
CA ALA A 129 6.19 -12.20 -5.70
C ALA A 129 7.63 -12.72 -5.78
N VAL A 130 7.99 -13.49 -6.81
CA VAL A 130 9.37 -13.97 -7.04
C VAL A 130 10.31 -12.79 -7.28
N GLU A 131 9.94 -11.84 -8.14
CA GLU A 131 10.74 -10.63 -8.41
C GLU A 131 10.99 -9.83 -7.12
N GLN A 132 9.94 -9.65 -6.33
CA GLN A 132 10.02 -8.88 -5.08
C GLN A 132 10.89 -9.56 -4.03
N VAL A 133 10.68 -10.86 -3.83
CA VAL A 133 11.35 -11.61 -2.77
C VAL A 133 12.81 -11.92 -3.15
N SER A 134 13.09 -12.28 -4.40
CA SER A 134 14.44 -12.65 -4.85
C SER A 134 15.47 -11.53 -4.71
N SER A 135 15.04 -10.27 -4.67
CA SER A 135 15.90 -9.12 -4.36
C SER A 135 16.63 -9.23 -3.02
N ALA A 136 16.08 -9.98 -2.06
CA ALA A 136 16.68 -10.22 -0.75
C ALA A 136 17.47 -11.53 -0.67
N ALA A 137 17.58 -12.30 -1.75
CA ALA A 137 18.37 -13.53 -1.77
C ALA A 137 19.88 -13.23 -1.72
N GLY A 138 20.62 -14.07 -1.01
CA GLY A 138 22.08 -13.97 -0.91
C GLY A 138 22.78 -14.25 -2.25
N THR A 139 23.94 -13.64 -2.42
CA THR A 139 24.82 -13.85 -3.59
C THR A 139 26.16 -14.53 -3.22
N SER A 140 26.45 -14.66 -1.93
CA SER A 140 27.68 -15.29 -1.43
C SER A 140 27.60 -16.82 -1.52
N ASP A 141 28.73 -17.44 -1.84
CA ASP A 141 28.92 -18.89 -1.81
C ASP A 141 29.08 -19.46 -0.39
N ASP A 142 29.31 -18.59 0.61
CA ASP A 142 29.46 -19.01 2.01
C ASP A 142 28.16 -19.60 2.59
N PHE A 143 27.01 -19.22 2.04
CA PHE A 143 25.69 -19.66 2.48
C PHE A 143 24.82 -20.03 1.27
N PRO A 144 25.05 -21.20 0.64
CA PRO A 144 24.33 -21.61 -0.58
C PRO A 144 22.81 -21.63 -0.40
N VAL A 145 22.34 -22.03 0.79
CA VAL A 145 20.90 -22.07 1.16
C VAL A 145 20.20 -20.71 1.02
N LEU A 146 20.94 -19.61 1.21
CA LEU A 146 20.42 -18.24 1.15
C LEU A 146 20.33 -17.70 -0.28
N ARG A 147 20.90 -18.41 -1.27
CA ARG A 147 20.77 -18.09 -2.69
C ARG A 147 19.41 -18.50 -3.27
N GLY A 148 18.64 -19.26 -2.50
CA GLY A 148 17.30 -19.71 -2.85
C GLY A 148 16.18 -18.90 -2.19
N VAL A 149 14.96 -19.14 -2.66
CA VAL A 149 13.71 -18.65 -2.07
C VAL A 149 13.04 -19.83 -1.37
N LEU A 150 12.75 -19.69 -0.08
CA LEU A 150 11.90 -20.61 0.65
C LEU A 150 10.45 -20.42 0.19
N ILE A 151 9.81 -21.50 -0.26
CA ILE A 151 8.40 -21.54 -0.62
C ILE A 151 7.69 -22.47 0.35
N GLU A 152 6.67 -21.95 1.04
CA GLU A 152 5.85 -22.68 2.00
C GLU A 152 4.40 -22.69 1.52
N VAL A 153 3.77 -23.86 1.52
CA VAL A 153 2.36 -24.04 1.17
C VAL A 153 1.62 -24.60 2.36
N ASP A 154 0.72 -23.79 2.92
CA ASP A 154 -0.11 -24.16 4.06
C ASP A 154 -1.43 -23.38 4.07
N GLY A 155 -2.51 -24.03 4.48
CA GLY A 155 -3.77 -23.36 4.80
C GLY A 155 -4.38 -22.48 3.70
N GLY A 156 -4.16 -22.79 2.41
CA GLY A 156 -4.63 -21.97 1.30
C GLY A 156 -3.75 -20.75 0.99
N THR A 157 -2.51 -20.75 1.47
CA THR A 157 -1.54 -19.68 1.25
C THR A 157 -0.24 -20.25 0.71
N VAL A 158 0.36 -19.55 -0.25
CA VAL A 158 1.74 -19.79 -0.70
C VAL A 158 2.59 -18.62 -0.20
N THR A 159 3.57 -18.89 0.66
CA THR A 159 4.48 -17.88 1.21
C THR A 159 5.87 -18.06 0.60
N LEU A 160 6.41 -17.00 0.03
CA LEU A 160 7.77 -16.93 -0.52
C LEU A 160 8.62 -16.10 0.42
N THR A 161 9.82 -16.56 0.79
CA THR A 161 10.73 -15.84 1.68
C THR A 161 12.17 -15.97 1.22
N ALA A 162 12.91 -14.87 1.21
CA ALA A 162 14.33 -14.84 0.92
C ALA A 162 15.07 -13.89 1.87
N THR A 163 16.32 -14.20 2.14
CA THR A 163 17.19 -13.42 3.03
C THR A 163 18.65 -13.60 2.66
N ASP A 164 19.44 -12.55 2.88
CA ASP A 164 20.90 -12.53 2.69
C ASP A 164 21.64 -12.33 4.02
N ARG A 165 20.95 -12.58 5.16
CA ARG A 165 21.36 -12.30 6.56
C ARG A 165 21.23 -10.86 7.02
N TYR A 166 21.12 -9.90 6.10
CA TYR A 166 21.02 -8.48 6.44
C TYR A 166 19.61 -7.93 6.25
N ARG A 167 18.86 -8.52 5.33
CA ARG A 167 17.46 -8.22 5.07
C ARG A 167 16.65 -9.50 4.86
N LEU A 168 15.35 -9.36 5.02
CA LEU A 168 14.39 -10.42 4.80
C LEU A 168 13.21 -9.85 4.00
N SER A 169 12.83 -10.53 2.94
CA SER A 169 11.64 -10.23 2.16
C SER A 169 10.70 -11.42 2.18
N THR A 170 9.42 -11.16 2.41
CA THR A 170 8.37 -12.18 2.45
C THR A 170 7.14 -11.72 1.69
N ARG A 171 6.54 -12.61 0.91
CA ARG A 171 5.28 -12.39 0.17
C ARG A 171 4.37 -13.60 0.32
N SER A 172 3.14 -13.35 0.75
CA SER A 172 2.09 -14.37 0.84
C SER A 172 1.05 -14.15 -0.25
N LEU A 173 0.72 -15.23 -0.95
CA LEU A 173 -0.27 -15.28 -2.02
C LEU A 173 -1.44 -16.16 -1.59
N VAL A 174 -2.65 -15.74 -1.95
CA VAL A 174 -3.84 -16.58 -1.77
C VAL A 174 -3.80 -17.68 -2.81
N ALA A 175 -3.96 -18.93 -2.37
CA ALA A 175 -3.88 -20.11 -3.21
C ALA A 175 -5.08 -21.03 -3.00
N GLN A 176 -5.51 -21.69 -4.07
CA GLN A 176 -6.42 -22.82 -3.97
C GLN A 176 -5.60 -24.09 -3.76
N CYS A 177 -5.69 -24.67 -2.56
CA CYS A 177 -4.96 -25.89 -2.21
C CYS A 177 -5.84 -27.13 -2.33
N SER A 178 -5.30 -28.23 -2.87
CA SER A 178 -5.93 -29.55 -2.79
C SER A 178 -5.79 -30.14 -1.39
N ALA A 179 -6.50 -31.25 -1.14
CA ALA A 179 -6.23 -32.07 0.04
C ALA A 179 -4.78 -32.61 0.00
N GLY A 180 -4.14 -32.68 1.16
CA GLY A 180 -2.76 -33.17 1.33
C GLY A 180 -2.05 -32.45 2.49
N ALA A 181 -0.84 -32.89 2.84
CA ALA A 181 -0.06 -32.24 3.88
C ALA A 181 0.56 -30.90 3.39
N PRO A 182 0.70 -29.89 4.27
CA PRO A 182 1.49 -28.70 3.96
C PRO A 182 2.96 -29.07 3.74
N TRP A 183 3.68 -28.25 2.99
CA TRP A 183 5.07 -28.51 2.63
C TRP A 183 5.87 -27.23 2.45
N SER A 184 7.19 -27.34 2.58
CA SER A 184 8.13 -26.25 2.31
C SER A 184 9.34 -26.75 1.51
N ARG A 185 9.83 -25.94 0.57
CA ARG A 185 10.98 -26.27 -0.28
C ARG A 185 11.77 -25.01 -0.61
N ILE A 186 13.09 -25.15 -0.79
CA ILE A 186 13.97 -24.05 -1.15
C ILE A 186 14.25 -24.17 -2.64
N ALA A 187 13.86 -23.13 -3.39
CA ALA A 187 13.97 -23.08 -4.83
C ALA A 187 15.09 -22.12 -5.26
N ALA A 188 15.91 -22.53 -6.23
CA ALA A 188 16.89 -21.62 -6.81
C ALA A 188 16.18 -20.45 -7.54
N VAL A 189 16.63 -19.21 -7.31
CA VAL A 189 16.00 -18.02 -7.92
C VAL A 189 15.92 -18.13 -9.45
N GLY A 190 16.96 -18.66 -10.09
CA GLY A 190 17.04 -18.78 -11.55
C GLY A 190 16.03 -19.75 -12.17
N SER A 191 15.57 -20.76 -11.43
CA SER A 191 14.62 -21.76 -11.94
C SER A 191 13.16 -21.31 -11.78
N LEU A 192 12.87 -20.36 -10.88
CA LEU A 192 11.53 -19.82 -10.65
C LEU A 192 11.00 -18.92 -11.79
N GLY A 193 11.91 -18.33 -12.58
CA GLY A 193 11.55 -17.46 -13.72
C GLY A 193 11.13 -18.21 -14.99
N THR A 194 11.11 -19.55 -14.96
CA THR A 194 10.81 -20.38 -16.15
C THR A 194 9.31 -20.52 -16.44
N ALA A 195 8.44 -20.09 -15.53
CA ALA A 195 6.99 -20.16 -15.67
C ALA A 195 6.42 -18.98 -16.49
N THR A 196 5.38 -19.22 -17.29
CA THR A 196 4.76 -18.15 -18.10
C THR A 196 4.03 -17.13 -17.22
N ALA A 197 4.21 -15.83 -17.47
CA ALA A 197 3.61 -14.76 -16.65
C ALA A 197 2.07 -14.57 -16.80
N THR A 198 1.40 -15.44 -17.55
CA THR A 198 -0.05 -15.36 -17.83
C THR A 198 -0.76 -16.67 -17.53
N GLY A 199 -1.95 -16.58 -16.93
CA GLY A 199 -2.77 -17.73 -16.55
C GLY A 199 -2.61 -18.11 -15.07
N THR A 200 -2.73 -19.40 -14.79
CA THR A 200 -2.63 -19.96 -13.44
C THR A 200 -1.47 -20.94 -13.36
N LEU A 201 -0.72 -20.89 -12.26
CA LEU A 201 0.37 -21.80 -11.97
C LEU A 201 -0.07 -22.80 -10.93
N VAL A 202 0.39 -24.04 -11.08
CA VAL A 202 0.17 -25.07 -10.07
C VAL A 202 1.50 -25.59 -9.56
N LEU A 203 1.68 -25.39 -8.27
CA LEU A 203 2.83 -25.81 -7.49
C LEU A 203 2.56 -27.20 -6.93
N THR A 204 3.43 -28.15 -7.26
CA THR A 204 3.37 -29.52 -6.77
C THR A 204 4.71 -29.87 -6.12
N ALA A 205 4.68 -30.28 -4.86
CA ALA A 205 5.87 -30.79 -4.18
C ALA A 205 6.05 -32.28 -4.44
N THR A 206 7.31 -32.69 -4.58
CA THR A 206 7.76 -34.08 -4.46
C THR A 206 8.58 -34.22 -3.18
N ASP A 207 9.16 -35.40 -2.93
CA ASP A 207 9.95 -35.62 -1.71
C ASP A 207 11.14 -34.66 -1.61
N ASP A 208 11.87 -34.43 -2.70
CA ASP A 208 13.08 -33.59 -2.69
C ASP A 208 13.03 -32.39 -3.65
N ALA A 209 11.95 -32.23 -4.42
CA ALA A 209 11.85 -31.19 -5.43
C ALA A 209 10.47 -30.53 -5.46
N MET A 210 10.31 -29.55 -6.34
CA MET A 210 9.01 -29.00 -6.69
C MET A 210 8.88 -28.81 -8.19
N VAL A 211 7.64 -28.74 -8.64
CA VAL A 211 7.27 -28.63 -10.03
C VAL A 211 6.26 -27.49 -10.16
N ILE A 212 6.46 -26.68 -11.19
CA ILE A 212 5.52 -25.64 -11.60
C ILE A 212 4.89 -26.05 -12.93
N ASP A 213 3.57 -26.16 -12.94
CA ASP A 213 2.79 -26.42 -14.17
C ASP A 213 2.10 -25.12 -14.63
N SER A 214 2.30 -24.74 -15.89
CA SER A 214 1.74 -23.52 -16.47
C SER A 214 1.20 -23.76 -17.88
N ASN A 215 -0.10 -23.59 -18.09
CA ASN A 215 -0.75 -23.77 -19.40
C ASN A 215 -0.37 -25.08 -20.13
N GLY A 216 -0.15 -26.16 -19.36
CA GLY A 216 0.25 -27.48 -19.86
C GLY A 216 1.76 -27.68 -20.07
N ALA A 217 2.59 -26.66 -19.80
CA ALA A 217 4.04 -26.76 -19.76
C ALA A 217 4.51 -26.99 -18.31
N ARG A 218 5.23 -28.09 -18.09
CA ARG A 218 5.77 -28.48 -16.79
C ARG A 218 7.25 -28.07 -16.70
N ALA A 219 7.59 -27.26 -15.71
CA ALA A 219 8.95 -26.90 -15.36
C ALA A 219 9.32 -27.51 -14.00
N GLU A 220 10.47 -28.17 -13.94
CA GLU A 220 11.07 -28.61 -12.68
C GLU A 220 11.89 -27.47 -12.10
N VAL A 221 11.78 -27.26 -10.79
CA VAL A 221 12.48 -26.18 -10.10
C VAL A 221 13.70 -26.77 -9.43
N ASP A 222 14.87 -26.25 -9.77
CA ASP A 222 16.13 -26.66 -9.16
C ASP A 222 16.07 -26.47 -7.62
N PRO A 223 16.20 -27.55 -6.83
CA PRO A 223 16.21 -27.45 -5.38
C PRO A 223 17.54 -26.89 -4.88
N VAL A 224 17.50 -26.21 -3.74
CA VAL A 224 18.70 -25.83 -3.00
C VAL A 224 18.77 -26.66 -1.72
N ASP A 225 19.84 -27.45 -1.59
CA ASP A 225 20.04 -28.29 -0.42
C ASP A 225 20.38 -27.46 0.82
N GLY A 226 19.75 -27.81 1.95
CA GLY A 226 20.01 -27.21 3.25
C GLY A 226 18.74 -26.90 4.03
N GLU A 227 18.92 -26.43 5.25
CA GLU A 227 17.83 -25.97 6.10
C GLU A 227 17.77 -24.44 6.06
N PHE A 228 16.63 -23.89 5.63
CA PHE A 228 16.43 -22.45 5.60
C PHE A 228 16.32 -21.92 7.04
N PRO A 229 16.90 -20.76 7.38
CA PRO A 229 16.81 -20.21 8.72
C PRO A 229 15.36 -20.03 9.18
N ASP A 230 15.08 -20.25 10.47
CA ASP A 230 13.78 -19.95 11.07
C ASP A 230 13.57 -18.44 11.15
N TRP A 231 13.03 -17.87 10.07
CA TRP A 231 12.78 -16.45 9.96
C TRP A 231 11.65 -15.96 10.86
N ARG A 232 10.72 -16.84 11.26
CA ARG A 232 9.63 -16.48 12.18
C ARG A 232 10.18 -16.17 13.56
N ALA A 233 11.16 -16.96 14.03
CA ALA A 233 11.88 -16.66 15.26
C ALA A 233 12.59 -15.30 15.22
N ILE A 234 13.09 -14.87 14.05
CA ILE A 234 13.68 -13.53 13.87
C ILE A 234 12.59 -12.46 14.00
N MET A 235 11.44 -12.64 13.34
CA MET A 235 10.34 -11.69 13.38
C MET A 235 9.71 -11.55 14.77
N ASP A 236 9.51 -12.68 15.47
CA ASP A 236 8.98 -12.71 16.84
C ASP A 236 9.96 -12.11 17.86
N GLY A 237 11.25 -12.13 17.54
CA GLY A 237 12.31 -11.50 18.33
C GLY A 237 12.39 -9.97 18.16
N LEU A 238 11.68 -9.38 17.20
CA LEU A 238 11.68 -7.94 17.01
C LEU A 238 10.91 -7.23 18.13
N ALA A 239 11.45 -6.10 18.57
CA ALA A 239 10.74 -5.25 19.53
C ALA A 239 9.40 -4.78 18.95
N PRO A 240 8.35 -4.63 19.78
CA PRO A 240 7.05 -4.16 19.32
C PRO A 240 7.19 -2.82 18.60
N THR A 241 6.50 -2.67 17.47
CA THR A 241 6.58 -1.45 16.65
C THR A 241 6.15 -0.23 17.47
N VAL A 242 7.12 0.63 17.82
CA VAL A 242 6.88 1.84 18.62
C VAL A 242 6.53 3.03 17.74
N THR A 243 7.01 3.03 16.49
CA THR A 243 6.93 4.17 15.58
C THR A 243 6.51 3.69 14.19
N ARG A 244 5.42 4.25 13.65
CA ARG A 244 5.01 4.04 12.25
C ARG A 244 5.20 5.33 11.49
N VAL A 245 5.96 5.27 10.39
CA VAL A 245 6.22 6.39 9.48
C VAL A 245 5.52 6.10 8.16
N VAL A 246 4.78 7.08 7.62
CA VAL A 246 4.22 7.00 6.26
C VAL A 246 4.92 8.03 5.39
N LEU A 247 5.62 7.56 4.36
CA LEU A 247 6.40 8.36 3.42
C LEU A 247 5.94 8.06 2.00
N ARG A 248 6.09 9.05 1.11
CA ARG A 248 5.94 8.84 -0.33
C ARG A 248 7.20 8.18 -0.90
N ARG A 249 7.02 7.23 -1.83
CA ARG A 249 8.10 6.42 -2.43
C ARG A 249 9.18 7.28 -3.12
N ASP A 250 8.76 8.31 -3.82
CA ASP A 250 9.61 9.25 -4.58
C ASP A 250 10.42 10.23 -3.70
N PHE A 251 10.18 10.26 -2.38
CA PHE A 251 10.77 11.27 -1.49
C PHE A 251 12.03 10.81 -0.76
N VAL A 252 12.37 9.51 -0.76
CA VAL A 252 13.57 9.03 -0.08
C VAL A 252 14.72 9.00 -1.10
N PRO A 253 15.74 9.87 -0.97
CA PRO A 253 16.82 9.95 -1.97
C PRO A 253 17.48 8.57 -2.12
N LEU A 254 17.53 8.05 -3.34
CA LEU A 254 18.08 6.72 -3.70
C LEU A 254 19.60 6.76 -3.95
N ASP A 255 20.23 7.90 -3.68
CA ASP A 255 21.63 8.14 -4.05
C ASP A 255 22.58 7.62 -2.96
N GLY A 256 23.14 6.44 -3.22
CA GLY A 256 24.41 5.90 -2.73
C GLY A 256 24.91 6.36 -1.34
N GLY A 257 24.81 5.49 -0.33
CA GLY A 257 25.56 5.61 0.92
C GLY A 257 24.81 5.26 2.21
N THR A 258 25.49 5.24 3.36
CA THR A 258 24.82 5.08 4.66
C THR A 258 23.98 6.31 4.95
N ILE A 259 22.68 6.09 5.18
CA ILE A 259 21.72 7.15 5.49
C ILE A 259 21.26 6.98 6.94
N ARG A 260 21.32 8.06 7.71
CA ARG A 260 20.76 8.13 9.06
C ARG A 260 19.37 8.77 8.99
N MET A 261 18.37 8.06 9.49
CA MET A 261 17.01 8.55 9.58
C MET A 261 16.67 8.79 11.06
N THR A 262 16.16 9.98 11.39
CA THR A 262 15.73 10.33 12.75
C THR A 262 14.28 10.76 12.73
N ALA A 263 13.41 10.05 13.46
CA ALA A 263 12.00 10.42 13.60
C ALA A 263 11.81 11.46 14.72
N GLY A 264 11.34 12.66 14.34
CA GLY A 264 11.09 13.81 15.20
C GLY A 264 9.62 14.27 15.18
N PRO A 265 9.19 15.18 16.07
CA PRO A 265 7.78 15.61 16.16
C PRO A 265 7.27 16.32 14.89
N ASP A 266 8.20 16.85 14.08
CA ASP A 266 7.92 17.58 12.85
C ASP A 266 8.10 16.74 11.57
N GLY A 267 8.50 15.47 11.70
CA GLY A 267 8.75 14.57 10.57
C GLY A 267 10.01 13.71 10.74
N VAL A 268 10.53 13.16 9.65
CA VAL A 268 11.75 12.35 9.63
C VAL A 268 12.89 13.16 9.02
N SER A 269 13.97 13.37 9.76
CA SER A 269 15.20 13.92 9.18
C SER A 269 16.04 12.80 8.59
N VAL A 270 16.62 13.07 7.43
CA VAL A 270 17.46 12.13 6.69
C VAL A 270 18.83 12.80 6.50
N ASP A 271 19.85 12.21 7.12
CA ASP A 271 21.24 12.66 7.10
C ASP A 271 22.11 11.60 6.40
N GLY A 272 22.54 11.84 5.17
CA GLY A 272 23.42 10.93 4.44
C GLY A 272 23.38 11.12 2.92
N GLY A 273 24.47 10.74 2.24
CA GLY A 273 24.74 10.98 0.81
C GLY A 273 25.33 12.36 0.54
N ASP A 274 25.88 12.57 -0.67
CA ASP A 274 26.48 13.84 -1.15
C ASP A 274 25.52 15.05 -1.10
N ALA A 275 24.23 14.84 -0.78
CA ALA A 275 23.15 15.83 -0.84
C ALA A 275 22.86 16.59 0.47
N GLY A 276 23.52 16.27 1.59
CA GLY A 276 23.35 16.98 2.88
C GLY A 276 22.03 16.69 3.61
N SER A 277 21.92 17.19 4.85
CA SER A 277 20.78 16.99 5.76
C SER A 277 19.46 17.54 5.20
N ARG A 278 18.39 16.73 5.21
CA ARG A 278 17.04 17.13 4.78
C ARG A 278 15.98 16.72 5.79
N LEU A 279 15.05 17.63 6.09
CA LEU A 279 13.87 17.36 6.91
C LEU A 279 12.68 16.97 6.01
N ILE A 280 12.07 15.82 6.27
CA ILE A 280 10.90 15.31 5.54
C ILE A 280 9.68 15.37 6.45
N GLU A 281 8.74 16.26 6.13
CA GLU A 281 7.43 16.30 6.81
C GLU A 281 6.68 14.98 6.55
N CYS A 282 6.36 14.22 7.61
CA CYS A 282 5.67 12.94 7.49
C CYS A 282 4.79 12.63 8.70
N PHE A 283 3.92 11.64 8.55
CA PHE A 283 3.02 11.19 9.62
C PHE A 283 3.70 10.17 10.53
N LEU A 284 3.72 10.46 11.83
CA LEU A 284 4.26 9.60 12.87
C LEU A 284 3.14 9.13 13.81
N SER A 285 3.05 7.82 14.03
CA SER A 285 1.98 7.21 14.85
C SER A 285 2.23 7.28 16.37
N SER A 286 3.48 7.36 16.84
CA SER A 286 3.79 7.49 18.28
C SER A 286 5.28 7.71 18.55
N LYS A 287 5.56 8.29 19.74
CA LYS A 287 6.84 8.60 20.42
C LYS A 287 8.05 8.99 19.54
N VAL A 288 8.45 10.25 19.72
CA VAL A 288 9.71 10.83 19.24
C VAL A 288 10.90 10.17 19.93
N GLY A 289 11.93 9.77 19.16
CA GLY A 289 13.26 9.50 19.74
C GLY A 289 14.12 8.39 19.13
N GLU A 290 13.69 7.68 18.09
CA GLU A 290 14.51 6.59 17.54
C GLU A 290 15.32 7.05 16.31
N VAL A 291 16.64 6.94 16.43
CA VAL A 291 17.60 7.15 15.34
C VAL A 291 17.91 5.78 14.75
N SER A 292 17.49 5.54 13.51
CA SER A 292 17.79 4.31 12.78
C SER A 292 18.77 4.62 11.66
N THR A 293 19.85 3.86 11.57
CA THR A 293 20.85 4.01 10.49
C THR A 293 20.70 2.82 9.55
N PHE A 294 20.56 3.10 8.26
CA PHE A 294 20.40 2.08 7.23
C PHE A 294 21.48 2.26 6.15
N ASP A 295 22.03 1.15 5.66
CA ASP A 295 22.90 1.15 4.49
C ASP A 295 22.09 1.07 3.19
N ASP A 296 22.52 1.78 2.15
CA ASP A 296 21.74 1.97 0.91
C ASP A 296 21.39 0.68 0.16
N TRP A 297 22.28 -0.30 0.17
CA TRP A 297 22.11 -1.58 -0.56
C TRP A 297 21.04 -2.48 0.07
N VAL A 298 20.67 -2.22 1.33
CA VAL A 298 19.53 -2.86 2.01
C VAL A 298 18.21 -2.21 1.60
N ARG A 299 18.22 -0.89 1.35
CA ARG A 299 17.01 -0.07 1.15
C ARG A 299 16.56 0.02 -0.31
N ALA A 300 17.47 0.23 -1.26
CA ALA A 300 17.08 0.49 -2.66
C ALA A 300 16.25 -0.66 -3.27
N PRO A 301 16.63 -1.94 -3.12
CA PRO A 301 15.81 -3.04 -3.65
C PRO A 301 14.48 -3.22 -2.90
N THR A 302 14.42 -2.86 -1.61
CA THR A 302 13.18 -2.89 -0.81
C THR A 302 12.16 -1.87 -1.31
N LEU A 303 12.61 -0.67 -1.73
CA LEU A 303 11.75 0.37 -2.30
C LEU A 303 11.38 0.12 -3.77
N ASP A 304 12.26 -0.54 -4.53
CA ASP A 304 12.02 -0.90 -5.93
C ASP A 304 11.02 -2.07 -6.06
N THR A 305 10.98 -2.96 -5.07
CA THR A 305 10.09 -4.13 -5.03
C THR A 305 8.75 -3.90 -4.33
N VAL A 306 8.52 -2.75 -3.70
CA VAL A 306 7.15 -2.38 -3.27
C VAL A 306 6.36 -1.94 -4.50
N ASP A 307 5.88 -2.91 -5.27
CA ASP A 307 4.89 -2.71 -6.32
C ASP A 307 3.65 -3.54 -5.96
N GLY A 308 2.51 -2.86 -5.74
CA GLY A 308 1.23 -3.53 -5.50
C GLY A 308 0.58 -3.34 -4.13
N MET A 309 1.10 -2.46 -3.27
CA MET A 309 0.29 -1.88 -2.18
C MET A 309 -0.16 -0.44 -2.52
N ASP A 310 -0.04 -0.05 -3.78
CA ASP A 310 -0.29 1.32 -4.25
C ASP A 310 -1.69 1.55 -4.83
N ASP A 311 -2.62 0.57 -4.83
CA ASP A 311 -3.95 0.79 -5.43
C ASP A 311 -5.15 0.69 -4.44
N LYS A 312 -4.91 0.45 -3.14
CA LYS A 312 -5.99 0.44 -2.13
C LYS A 312 -5.82 1.40 -0.96
N MET A 313 -4.70 2.13 -0.89
CA MET A 313 -4.46 3.14 0.15
C MET A 313 -4.07 4.51 -0.42
N ILE A 314 -4.28 4.73 -1.72
CA ILE A 314 -4.26 6.08 -2.31
C ILE A 314 -5.66 6.66 -2.14
N GLY A 315 -5.82 7.43 -1.06
CA GLY A 315 -7.09 8.10 -0.80
C GLY A 315 -7.06 9.14 0.31
N GLU A 316 -6.09 9.12 1.23
CA GLU A 316 -6.11 10.12 2.30
C GLU A 316 -5.45 11.42 1.85
N THR A 317 -6.30 12.38 1.50
CA THR A 317 -5.91 13.78 1.43
C THR A 317 -5.22 14.19 2.74
N PRO A 318 -4.08 14.92 2.70
CA PRO A 318 -3.34 15.26 3.89
C PRO A 318 -4.22 16.02 4.88
N PRO A 319 -4.17 15.72 6.19
CA PRO A 319 -5.01 16.36 7.19
C PRO A 319 -4.92 17.88 7.12
N ALA A 320 -6.09 18.52 7.13
CA ALA A 320 -6.16 19.96 7.23
C ALA A 320 -5.76 20.36 8.64
N VAL A 321 -4.65 21.09 8.77
CA VAL A 321 -4.18 21.60 10.06
C VAL A 321 -4.77 22.99 10.26
N LEU A 322 -5.72 23.08 11.17
CA LEU A 322 -6.32 24.32 11.65
C LEU A 322 -5.47 24.85 12.81
N TRP A 323 -4.67 25.87 12.50
CA TRP A 323 -3.78 26.59 13.41
C TRP A 323 -3.47 27.98 12.83
N PHE A 324 -2.51 28.74 13.36
CA PHE A 324 -2.15 30.03 12.76
C PHE A 324 -1.78 29.92 11.27
N SER A 325 -2.32 30.82 10.47
CA SER A 325 -1.99 30.92 9.05
C SER A 325 -0.49 31.13 8.83
N ARG A 326 0.04 30.75 7.66
CA ARG A 326 1.47 30.97 7.32
C ARG A 326 1.86 32.44 7.46
N GLY A 327 0.97 33.35 7.04
CA GLY A 327 1.20 34.79 7.15
C GLY A 327 1.26 35.28 8.59
N ASP A 328 0.33 34.84 9.43
CA ASP A 328 0.27 35.25 10.84
C ASP A 328 1.48 34.73 11.62
N ARG A 329 1.95 33.52 11.32
CA ARG A 329 3.18 32.97 11.92
C ARG A 329 4.40 33.82 11.60
N ILE A 330 4.58 34.18 10.33
CA ILE A 330 5.70 35.02 9.89
C ILE A 330 5.59 36.40 10.54
N LEU A 331 4.39 36.99 10.59
CA LEU A 331 4.16 38.29 11.20
C LEU A 331 4.47 38.29 12.71
N LEU A 332 4.04 37.27 13.45
CA LEU A 332 4.31 37.14 14.88
C LEU A 332 5.80 36.97 15.17
N ILE A 333 6.49 36.10 14.42
CA ILE A 333 7.93 35.85 14.57
C ILE A 333 8.71 37.12 14.21
N ALA A 334 8.46 37.70 13.04
CA ALA A 334 9.16 38.90 12.58
C ALA A 334 8.87 40.10 13.50
N GLY A 335 7.62 40.26 13.93
CA GLY A 335 7.21 41.30 14.88
C GLY A 335 7.91 41.16 16.23
N ALA A 336 8.01 39.93 16.76
CA ALA A 336 8.71 39.67 18.02
C ALA A 336 10.22 39.91 17.91
N MET A 337 10.85 39.56 16.78
CA MET A 337 12.26 39.86 16.53
C MET A 337 12.50 41.37 16.46
N LEU A 338 11.66 42.10 15.73
CA LEU A 338 11.78 43.56 15.60
C LEU A 338 11.54 44.28 16.93
N MET A 339 10.46 43.95 17.63
CA MET A 339 10.14 44.54 18.93
C MET A 339 11.15 44.15 20.01
N GLY A 340 11.57 42.88 20.05
CA GLY A 340 12.60 42.39 20.96
C GLY A 340 13.94 43.08 20.73
N GLY A 341 14.34 43.23 19.46
CA GLY A 341 15.56 43.98 19.10
C GLY A 341 15.47 45.46 19.43
N LEU A 342 14.33 46.12 19.17
CA LEU A 342 14.10 47.52 19.51
C LEU A 342 14.15 47.76 21.02
N LEU A 343 13.47 46.92 21.80
CA LEU A 343 13.49 46.97 23.27
C LEU A 343 14.92 46.73 23.78
N GLY A 344 15.60 45.70 23.27
CA GLY A 344 16.99 45.40 23.60
C GLY A 344 17.94 46.57 23.30
N PHE A 345 17.75 47.26 22.18
CA PHE A 345 18.49 48.47 21.82
C PHE A 345 18.19 49.65 22.76
N ALA A 346 16.95 49.78 23.24
CA ALA A 346 16.52 50.86 24.14
C ALA A 346 17.00 50.68 25.59
N VAL A 347 17.34 49.45 26.02
CA VAL A 347 17.74 49.14 27.41
C VAL A 347 18.83 50.09 27.95
N PRO A 348 19.96 50.34 27.26
CA PRO A 348 21.00 51.22 27.78
C PRO A 348 20.54 52.68 27.94
N TYR A 349 19.73 53.19 26.99
CA TYR A 349 19.20 54.56 27.04
C TYR A 349 18.24 54.76 28.20
N VAL A 350 17.36 53.77 28.43
CA VAL A 350 16.41 53.79 29.55
C VAL A 350 17.15 53.63 30.88
N ALA A 351 18.24 52.85 30.93
CA ALA A 351 19.08 52.70 32.11
C ALA A 351 19.83 54.00 32.46
N GLU A 352 20.45 54.66 31.49
CA GLU A 352 21.11 55.96 31.67
C GLU A 352 20.12 57.05 32.11
N TRP A 353 18.95 57.11 31.46
CA TRP A 353 17.88 58.03 31.85
C TRP A 353 17.36 57.74 33.27
N GLY A 354 17.08 56.48 33.59
CA GLY A 354 16.58 56.07 34.90
C GLY A 354 17.57 56.31 36.04
N ALA A 355 18.87 56.12 35.80
CA ALA A 355 19.93 56.44 36.76
C ALA A 355 19.98 57.95 37.11
N SER A 356 19.51 58.82 36.20
CA SER A 356 19.47 60.27 36.45
C SER A 356 18.30 60.73 37.36
N LEU A 357 17.29 59.88 37.62
CA LEU A 357 16.17 60.21 38.49
C LEU A 357 16.43 59.70 39.92
N THR A 358 16.60 60.62 40.86
CA THR A 358 16.98 60.34 42.26
C THR A 358 15.87 59.75 43.15
N TRP A 359 14.66 59.59 42.64
CA TRP A 359 13.50 59.12 43.41
C TRP A 359 13.19 57.62 43.22
N ILE A 360 13.88 56.93 42.31
CA ILE A 360 13.59 55.52 41.97
C ILE A 360 14.29 54.58 42.97
N PRO A 361 13.60 53.61 43.60
CA PRO A 361 14.17 52.75 44.65
C PRO A 361 15.19 51.69 44.16
N PHE A 362 15.47 51.61 42.85
CA PHE A 362 16.33 50.58 42.23
C PHE A 362 17.54 51.16 41.48
N GLN A 363 18.18 52.23 42.00
CA GLN A 363 19.29 52.90 41.31
C GLN A 363 20.52 52.00 41.06
N GLY A 364 20.90 51.13 42.01
CA GLY A 364 22.09 50.29 41.91
C GLY A 364 22.13 49.39 40.66
N PRO A 365 21.07 48.60 40.38
CA PRO A 365 20.98 47.82 39.13
C PRO A 365 21.01 48.66 37.85
N LEU A 366 20.41 49.87 37.85
CA LEU A 366 20.39 50.76 36.69
C LEU A 366 21.78 51.35 36.40
N GLU A 367 22.52 51.75 37.45
CA GLU A 367 23.90 52.23 37.33
C GLU A 367 24.85 51.13 36.82
N LEU A 368 24.64 49.88 37.23
CA LEU A 368 25.41 48.74 36.73
C LEU A 368 25.25 48.58 35.21
N ILE A 369 24.01 48.66 34.71
CA ILE A 369 23.69 48.55 33.27
C ILE A 369 24.20 49.77 32.50
N ALA A 370 24.10 50.97 33.09
CA ALA A 370 24.61 52.22 32.49
C ALA A 370 26.15 52.26 32.44
N SER A 371 26.85 51.57 33.34
CA SER A 371 28.32 51.47 33.33
C SER A 371 28.87 50.69 32.12
N TRP A 372 28.02 49.94 31.41
CA TRP A 372 28.37 49.14 30.25
C TRP A 372 28.37 49.97 28.96
N SER A 373 29.25 50.98 28.88
CA SER A 373 29.31 51.92 27.75
C SER A 373 30.06 51.42 26.50
N GLN A 374 30.44 50.14 26.48
CA GLN A 374 31.18 49.54 25.36
C GLN A 374 30.27 49.35 24.13
N TRP A 375 30.80 49.64 22.94
CA TRP A 375 30.05 49.56 21.68
C TRP A 375 29.42 48.18 21.40
N TRP A 376 30.04 47.11 21.89
CA TRP A 376 29.55 45.73 21.73
C TRP A 376 28.33 45.39 22.61
N VAL A 377 28.14 46.09 23.73
CA VAL A 377 27.04 45.82 24.68
C VAL A 377 25.68 46.01 24.03
N ARG A 378 25.56 47.01 23.15
CA ARG A 378 24.33 47.28 22.39
C ARG A 378 23.91 46.11 21.50
N TYR A 379 24.88 45.48 20.83
CA TYR A 379 24.62 44.32 19.98
C TYR A 379 24.24 43.09 20.81
N VAL A 380 24.85 42.91 21.99
CA VAL A 380 24.47 41.86 22.94
C VAL A 380 23.04 42.06 23.46
N CYS A 381 22.67 43.29 23.86
CA CYS A 381 21.31 43.59 24.32
C CYS A 381 20.26 43.39 23.22
N ILE A 382 20.56 43.74 21.97
CA ILE A 382 19.69 43.43 20.82
C ILE A 382 19.53 41.92 20.67
N ALA A 383 20.63 41.15 20.68
CA ALA A 383 20.58 39.71 20.52
C ALA A 383 19.77 39.03 21.64
N VAL A 384 19.97 39.44 22.89
CA VAL A 384 19.19 38.97 24.05
C VAL A 384 17.71 39.34 23.90
N GLY A 385 17.40 40.57 23.47
CA GLY A 385 16.04 41.03 23.24
C GLY A 385 15.32 40.23 22.14
N VAL A 386 16.01 39.91 21.04
CA VAL A 386 15.49 39.04 19.98
C VAL A 386 15.22 37.63 20.50
N LEU A 387 16.16 37.05 21.26
CA LEU A 387 15.99 35.71 21.85
C LEU A 387 14.80 35.66 22.82
N LEU A 388 14.63 36.68 23.67
CA LEU A 388 13.48 36.80 24.56
C LEU A 388 12.17 36.95 23.78
N GLY A 389 12.16 37.73 22.70
CA GLY A 389 11.00 37.86 21.82
C GLY A 389 10.60 36.54 21.17
N LEU A 390 11.57 35.78 20.66
CA LEU A 390 11.34 34.45 20.09
C LEU A 390 10.85 33.44 21.13
N ALA A 391 11.42 33.46 22.34
CA ALA A 391 10.98 32.60 23.44
C ALA A 391 9.53 32.90 23.85
N LEU A 392 9.12 34.18 23.84
CA LEU A 392 7.74 34.58 24.13
C LEU A 392 6.76 34.11 23.04
N VAL A 393 7.15 34.16 21.76
CA VAL A 393 6.35 33.58 20.66
C VAL A 393 6.25 32.06 20.79
N ALA A 394 7.34 31.38 21.13
CA ALA A 394 7.33 29.94 21.34
C ALA A 394 6.39 29.54 22.49
N ALA A 395 6.41 30.28 23.60
CA ALA A 395 5.48 30.08 24.71
C ALA A 395 4.02 30.32 24.30
N ALA A 396 3.75 31.38 23.52
CA ALA A 396 2.41 31.64 23.00
C ALA A 396 1.92 30.52 22.06
N PHE A 397 2.80 29.97 21.21
CA PHE A 397 2.48 28.84 20.34
C PHE A 397 2.20 27.55 21.11
N TYR A 398 2.91 27.33 22.22
CA TYR A 398 2.69 26.17 23.09
C TYR A 398 1.30 26.14 23.75
N ASP A 399 0.78 27.32 24.09
CA ASP A 399 -0.53 27.47 24.73
C ASP A 399 -1.71 27.40 23.73
N THR A 400 -1.47 27.60 22.43
CA THR A 400 -2.53 27.49 21.42
C THR A 400 -2.84 26.06 21.01
N ALA A 401 -4.12 25.75 20.89
CA ALA A 401 -4.57 24.45 20.41
C ALA A 401 -4.35 24.29 18.89
N ARG A 402 -3.88 23.10 18.50
CA ARG A 402 -3.69 22.69 17.10
C ARG A 402 -4.68 21.59 16.78
N VAL A 403 -5.50 21.79 15.74
CA VAL A 403 -6.50 20.79 15.31
C VAL A 403 -6.10 20.26 13.94
N ALA A 404 -5.88 18.96 13.81
CA ALA A 404 -5.62 18.28 12.55
C ALA A 404 -6.84 17.41 12.17
N VAL A 405 -7.42 17.71 11.02
CA VAL A 405 -8.65 17.09 10.52
C VAL A 405 -8.31 16.16 9.35
N SER A 406 -8.44 14.84 9.57
CA SER A 406 -8.36 13.80 8.53
C SER A 406 -9.76 13.28 8.20
N GLU A 407 -9.91 12.53 7.12
CA GLU A 407 -11.13 11.79 6.77
C GLU A 407 -11.50 10.70 7.78
N VAL A 408 -10.57 10.30 8.67
CA VAL A 408 -10.77 9.17 9.61
C VAL A 408 -10.84 9.61 11.08
N HIS A 409 -10.13 10.67 11.44
CA HIS A 409 -10.08 11.17 12.81
C HIS A 409 -9.77 12.67 12.88
N VAL A 410 -10.16 13.27 14.00
CA VAL A 410 -9.79 14.63 14.38
C VAL A 410 -8.81 14.54 15.55
N ARG A 411 -7.63 15.13 15.38
CA ARG A 411 -6.60 15.19 16.43
C ARG A 411 -6.50 16.61 16.96
N ILE A 412 -6.57 16.75 18.28
CA ILE A 412 -6.42 18.02 18.99
C ILE A 412 -5.18 17.92 19.85
N THR A 413 -4.27 18.87 19.73
CA THR A 413 -3.10 19.00 20.60
C THR A 413 -3.19 20.34 21.34
N GLU A 414 -3.23 20.30 22.67
CA GLU A 414 -3.27 21.47 23.55
C GLU A 414 -2.27 21.26 24.69
N LYS A 415 -1.35 22.21 24.93
CA LYS A 415 -0.34 22.14 26.00
C LYS A 415 0.47 20.83 26.04
N GLY A 416 0.73 20.25 24.87
CA GLY A 416 1.45 18.98 24.71
C GLY A 416 0.60 17.71 24.93
N GLU A 417 -0.63 17.82 25.43
CA GLU A 417 -1.56 16.70 25.48
C GLU A 417 -2.28 16.55 24.15
N THR A 418 -2.44 15.30 23.68
CA THR A 418 -3.08 15.00 22.40
C THR A 418 -4.32 14.15 22.61
N ALA A 419 -5.49 14.68 22.24
CA ALA A 419 -6.75 13.97 22.19
C ALA A 419 -7.06 13.57 20.74
N THR A 420 -7.55 12.35 20.54
CA THR A 420 -7.95 11.85 19.22
C THR A 420 -9.42 11.44 19.27
N VAL A 421 -10.21 11.92 18.31
CA VAL A 421 -11.62 11.59 18.15
C VAL A 421 -11.81 10.91 16.80
N SER A 422 -12.40 9.71 16.80
CA SER A 422 -12.68 8.98 15.57
C SER A 422 -13.86 9.59 14.82
N ARG A 423 -13.84 9.55 13.48
CA ARG A 423 -14.96 10.06 12.65
C ARG A 423 -16.30 9.42 13.00
N SER A 424 -16.32 8.13 13.32
CA SER A 424 -17.54 7.42 13.73
C SER A 424 -18.19 7.97 15.00
N GLN A 425 -17.43 8.68 15.82
CA GLN A 425 -17.94 9.33 17.03
C GLN A 425 -18.53 10.71 16.72
N VAL A 426 -18.08 11.37 15.64
CA VAL A 426 -18.49 12.73 15.29
C VAL A 426 -19.79 12.70 14.49
N GLY A 427 -20.86 13.26 15.07
CA GLY A 427 -22.14 13.49 14.40
C GLY A 427 -22.19 14.82 13.66
N THR A 428 -21.89 15.93 14.36
CA THR A 428 -21.98 17.28 13.78
C THR A 428 -20.87 18.18 14.29
N VAL A 429 -20.34 19.03 13.42
CA VAL A 429 -19.30 20.02 13.71
C VAL A 429 -19.86 21.42 13.50
N PHE A 430 -19.58 22.34 14.42
CA PHE A 430 -19.92 23.75 14.24
C PHE A 430 -18.95 24.66 14.99
N VAL A 431 -18.97 25.95 14.64
CA VAL A 431 -18.15 26.98 15.30
C VAL A 431 -19.05 27.86 16.18
N ASP A 432 -18.78 27.85 17.49
CA ASP A 432 -19.46 28.70 18.49
C ASP A 432 -18.55 29.89 18.88
N GLY A 433 -18.72 31.01 18.18
CA GLY A 433 -17.86 32.19 18.38
C GLY A 433 -16.43 31.93 17.90
N ARG A 434 -15.50 31.71 18.83
CA ARG A 434 -14.09 31.32 18.54
C ARG A 434 -13.82 29.84 18.82
N ASP A 435 -14.79 29.11 19.33
CA ASP A 435 -14.58 27.71 19.73
C ASP A 435 -15.06 26.77 18.64
N LEU A 436 -14.22 25.81 18.26
CA LEU A 436 -14.61 24.65 17.49
C LEU A 436 -15.32 23.65 18.41
N VAL A 437 -16.51 23.21 18.01
CA VAL A 437 -17.32 22.24 18.76
C VAL A 437 -17.58 20.99 17.92
N LEU A 438 -17.26 19.82 18.48
CA LEU A 438 -17.59 18.52 17.91
C LEU A 438 -18.68 17.87 18.76
N LEU A 439 -19.80 17.50 18.14
CA LEU A 439 -20.89 16.75 18.76
C LEU A 439 -20.89 15.30 18.28
N ASP A 440 -21.35 14.38 19.13
CA ASP A 440 -21.69 13.01 18.71
C ASP A 440 -23.12 12.91 18.16
N ALA A 441 -23.50 11.71 17.70
CA ALA A 441 -24.84 11.43 17.17
C ALA A 441 -25.97 11.56 18.22
N ALA A 442 -25.64 11.51 19.51
CA ALA A 442 -26.55 11.73 20.63
C ALA A 442 -26.52 13.18 21.14
N SER A 443 -25.96 14.11 20.34
CA SER A 443 -25.79 15.53 20.64
C SER A 443 -24.89 15.85 21.84
N ARG A 444 -24.10 14.88 22.34
CA ARG A 444 -23.10 15.10 23.40
C ARG A 444 -21.92 15.85 22.83
N GLN A 445 -21.36 16.73 23.65
CA GLN A 445 -20.18 17.49 23.26
C GLN A 445 -18.90 16.69 23.50
N LEU A 446 -18.25 16.26 22.41
CA LEU A 446 -17.00 15.52 22.46
C LEU A 446 -15.80 16.45 22.72
N VAL A 447 -15.79 17.61 22.03
CA VAL A 447 -14.66 18.55 22.07
C VAL A 447 -15.18 19.98 22.02
N ARG A 448 -14.54 20.87 22.79
CA ARG A 448 -14.64 22.33 22.69
C ARG A 448 -13.25 22.93 22.79
N VAL A 449 -12.76 23.51 21.71
CA VAL A 449 -11.38 24.02 21.66
C VAL A 449 -11.37 25.40 21.01
N PRO A 450 -10.68 26.40 21.57
CA PRO A 450 -10.52 27.69 20.92
C PRO A 450 -9.72 27.52 19.62
N SER A 451 -10.23 28.08 18.53
CA SER A 451 -9.56 28.09 17.23
C SER A 451 -9.27 29.52 16.81
N GLU A 452 -8.01 29.77 16.40
CA GLU A 452 -7.56 31.06 15.89
C GLU A 452 -7.78 31.19 14.37
N GLU A 453 -8.31 30.15 13.71
CA GLU A 453 -8.62 30.18 12.28
C GLU A 453 -9.98 30.83 11.98
N LYS A 454 -10.13 31.29 10.75
CA LYS A 454 -11.40 31.85 10.29
C LYS A 454 -12.45 30.76 10.25
N ARG A 455 -13.67 31.10 10.70
CA ARG A 455 -14.85 30.23 10.65
C ARG A 455 -15.01 29.52 9.29
N GLU A 456 -14.93 30.27 8.20
CA GLU A 456 -15.07 29.76 6.83
C GLU A 456 -14.01 28.71 6.49
N ALA A 457 -12.76 28.89 6.96
CA ALA A 457 -11.67 27.95 6.70
C ALA A 457 -11.84 26.65 7.52
N ILE A 458 -12.36 26.77 8.74
CA ILE A 458 -12.70 25.63 9.58
C ILE A 458 -13.83 24.82 8.94
N GLU A 459 -14.94 25.47 8.60
CA GLU A 459 -16.09 24.83 7.97
C GLU A 459 -15.68 24.12 6.67
N ALA A 460 -14.94 24.81 5.79
CA ALA A 460 -14.43 24.23 4.55
C ALA A 460 -13.50 23.02 4.78
N ALA A 461 -12.63 23.06 5.79
CA ALA A 461 -11.72 21.96 6.10
C ALA A 461 -12.46 20.69 6.55
N PHE A 462 -13.55 20.84 7.31
CA PHE A 462 -14.38 19.73 7.75
C PHE A 462 -15.30 19.22 6.63
N GLU A 463 -15.91 20.11 5.85
CA GLU A 463 -16.76 19.75 4.70
C GLU A 463 -15.97 18.98 3.62
N GLN A 464 -14.77 19.45 3.26
CA GLN A 464 -13.90 18.77 2.30
C GLN A 464 -13.45 17.38 2.74
N ARG A 465 -13.49 17.10 4.05
CA ARG A 465 -13.12 15.81 4.65
C ARG A 465 -14.35 14.94 4.95
N GLY A 466 -15.53 15.38 4.53
CA GLY A 466 -16.79 14.62 4.61
C GLY A 466 -17.46 14.61 5.99
N TYR A 467 -17.17 15.60 6.85
CA TYR A 467 -17.90 15.79 8.11
C TYR A 467 -19.18 16.60 7.88
N SER A 468 -20.20 16.35 8.70
CA SER A 468 -21.42 17.17 8.71
C SER A 468 -21.16 18.47 9.48
N VAL A 469 -21.14 19.59 8.77
CA VAL A 469 -20.92 20.93 9.34
C VAL A 469 -22.23 21.68 9.41
N ALA A 470 -22.51 22.32 10.55
CA ALA A 470 -23.68 23.16 10.76
C ALA A 470 -23.30 24.65 10.86
N PRO A 471 -24.15 25.57 10.36
CA PRO A 471 -23.90 27.02 10.40
C PRO A 471 -24.09 27.64 11.80
N GLY A 472 -24.23 26.83 12.85
CA GLY A 472 -24.43 27.26 14.23
C GLY A 472 -24.71 26.04 15.12
N ASP A 473 -25.00 26.28 16.39
CA ASP A 473 -25.42 25.20 17.29
C ASP A 473 -26.81 24.69 16.83
N PRO A 474 -26.94 23.44 16.33
CA PRO A 474 -28.23 22.92 15.85
C PRO A 474 -29.28 22.83 16.95
N TYR A 475 -28.87 22.86 18.22
CA TYR A 475 -29.71 22.70 19.39
C TYR A 475 -29.83 23.99 20.21
N GLU A 476 -29.54 25.15 19.61
CA GLU A 476 -29.57 26.45 20.29
C GLU A 476 -30.92 26.72 20.98
N ASP A 477 -32.02 26.39 20.32
CA ASP A 477 -33.39 26.63 20.83
C ASP A 477 -33.78 25.72 22.01
N LEU A 478 -33.02 24.65 22.27
CA LEU A 478 -33.29 23.71 23.36
C LEU A 478 -32.59 24.10 24.67
N TYR A 479 -31.77 25.14 24.66
CA TYR A 479 -31.09 25.59 25.86
C TYR A 479 -32.03 26.39 26.76
N HIS A 480 -32.15 25.93 28.00
CA HIS A 480 -32.89 26.61 29.04
C HIS A 480 -31.92 27.21 30.06
N LEU A 481 -32.21 28.44 30.51
CA LEU A 481 -31.48 29.04 31.62
C LEU A 481 -31.67 28.18 32.87
N TRP A 482 -30.56 27.74 33.46
CA TRP A 482 -30.61 27.02 34.73
C TRP A 482 -30.87 27.99 35.89
N VAL A 483 -31.85 27.66 36.71
CA VAL A 483 -32.13 28.31 37.99
C VAL A 483 -32.14 27.23 39.09
N PRO A 484 -31.64 27.49 40.31
CA PRO A 484 -31.76 26.53 41.40
C PRO A 484 -33.21 26.04 41.56
N GLU A 485 -33.38 24.72 41.67
CA GLU A 485 -34.70 24.05 41.77
C GLU A 485 -35.58 24.15 40.51
N THR A 486 -34.96 24.18 39.32
CA THR A 486 -35.69 24.11 38.03
C THR A 486 -36.65 22.90 38.01
N PRO A 487 -37.97 23.09 37.82
CA PRO A 487 -38.93 22.00 37.72
C PRO A 487 -38.63 21.12 36.49
N GLY A 488 -38.59 19.79 36.68
CA GLY A 488 -38.35 18.82 35.60
C GLY A 488 -36.91 18.34 35.44
N LEU A 489 -35.95 18.91 36.20
CA LEU A 489 -34.59 18.37 36.30
C LEU A 489 -34.50 17.31 37.42
N ALA A 490 -33.75 16.23 37.17
CA ALA A 490 -33.44 15.28 38.23
C ALA A 490 -32.69 15.96 39.38
N PRO A 491 -32.97 15.61 40.66
CA PRO A 491 -32.31 16.21 41.82
C PRO A 491 -30.78 16.13 41.77
N GLU A 492 -30.25 15.04 41.20
CA GLU A 492 -28.82 14.79 41.01
C GLU A 492 -28.19 15.80 40.04
N VAL A 493 -28.81 16.04 38.89
CA VAL A 493 -28.34 17.03 37.90
C VAL A 493 -28.35 18.44 38.51
N ASN A 494 -29.39 18.79 39.26
CA ASN A 494 -29.50 20.08 39.94
C ASN A 494 -28.38 20.26 40.99
N ALA A 495 -28.01 19.20 41.71
CA ALA A 495 -26.91 19.24 42.67
C ALA A 495 -25.55 19.49 41.97
N VAL A 496 -25.29 18.81 40.85
CA VAL A 496 -24.05 18.98 40.08
C VAL A 496 -23.98 20.37 39.43
N LEU A 497 -25.06 20.88 38.85
CA LEU A 497 -25.13 22.24 38.31
C LEU A 497 -24.91 23.33 39.38
N LYS A 498 -25.43 23.11 40.59
CA LYS A 498 -25.19 24.00 41.74
C LYS A 498 -23.73 23.96 42.21
N ALA A 499 -23.12 22.78 42.30
CA ALA A 499 -21.69 22.66 42.60
C ALA A 499 -20.85 23.37 41.54
N ARG A 500 -21.23 23.25 40.27
CA ARG A 500 -20.54 23.89 39.15
C ARG A 500 -20.68 25.41 39.17
N ASP A 501 -21.86 25.94 39.52
CA ASP A 501 -22.07 27.38 39.69
C ASP A 501 -21.12 27.97 40.76
N MET A 502 -20.95 27.25 41.87
CA MET A 502 -20.02 27.64 42.93
C MET A 502 -18.56 27.59 42.45
N ALA A 503 -18.18 26.57 41.68
CA ALA A 503 -16.84 26.46 41.10
C ALA A 503 -16.54 27.61 40.12
N LEU A 504 -17.50 27.95 39.25
CA LEU A 504 -17.40 29.08 38.32
C LEU A 504 -17.24 30.41 39.07
N LYS A 505 -18.03 30.66 40.12
CA LYS A 505 -17.91 31.86 40.97
C LYS A 505 -16.56 31.95 41.68
N LYS A 506 -15.99 30.82 42.06
CA LYS A 506 -14.65 30.74 42.68
C LYS A 506 -13.50 30.76 41.66
N LYS A 507 -13.78 30.85 40.35
CA LYS A 507 -12.80 30.74 39.25
C LYS A 507 -12.01 29.42 39.27
N ALA A 508 -12.59 28.36 39.83
CA ALA A 508 -12.01 27.03 39.87
C ALA A 508 -12.31 26.29 38.55
N GLY A 509 -11.55 26.61 37.49
CA GLY A 509 -11.79 26.09 36.14
C GLY A 509 -11.51 24.59 35.93
N SER A 510 -10.77 23.95 36.83
CA SER A 510 -10.56 22.49 36.82
C SER A 510 -11.80 21.76 37.33
N ASP A 511 -12.28 22.14 38.52
CA ASP A 511 -13.48 21.57 39.15
C ASP A 511 -14.72 21.74 38.26
N ALA A 512 -14.85 22.90 37.61
CA ALA A 512 -15.96 23.15 36.68
C ALA A 512 -15.92 22.25 35.42
N ARG A 513 -14.74 21.76 35.01
CA ARG A 513 -14.58 20.79 33.90
C ARG A 513 -14.91 19.37 34.36
N GLU A 514 -14.49 18.98 35.55
CA GLU A 514 -14.82 17.66 36.12
C GLU A 514 -16.33 17.49 36.32
N LEU A 515 -16.98 18.50 36.91
CA LEU A 515 -18.43 18.51 37.10
C LEU A 515 -19.23 18.52 35.79
N ARG A 516 -18.64 19.02 34.70
CA ARG A 516 -19.25 18.94 33.37
C ARG A 516 -19.26 17.51 32.83
N SER A 517 -18.16 16.79 32.99
CA SER A 517 -18.08 15.37 32.60
C SER A 517 -19.15 14.54 33.34
N GLU A 518 -19.42 14.88 34.60
CA GLU A 518 -20.48 14.25 35.37
C GLU A 518 -21.89 14.60 34.84
N LEU A 519 -22.13 15.83 34.38
CA LEU A 519 -23.39 16.21 33.73
C LEU A 519 -23.59 15.50 32.39
N ASP A 520 -22.51 15.28 31.61
CA ASP A 520 -22.57 14.52 30.36
C ASP A 520 -22.92 13.03 30.60
N ARG A 521 -22.51 12.46 31.74
CA ARG A 521 -22.93 11.11 32.18
C ARG A 521 -24.40 11.07 32.58
N LEU A 522 -24.89 12.14 33.23
CA LEU A 522 -26.29 12.31 33.59
C LEU A 522 -27.19 12.73 32.40
N GLY A 523 -26.61 12.89 31.20
CA GLY A 523 -27.34 13.16 29.97
C GLY A 523 -27.74 14.61 29.77
N VAL A 524 -26.98 15.55 30.34
CA VAL A 524 -27.23 17.00 30.22
C VAL A 524 -26.01 17.72 29.69
N VAL A 525 -26.21 18.50 28.63
CA VAL A 525 -25.18 19.37 28.04
C VAL A 525 -25.34 20.77 28.61
N VAL A 526 -24.23 21.38 29.04
CA VAL A 526 -24.21 22.72 29.62
C VAL A 526 -23.44 23.68 28.73
N ARG A 527 -23.98 24.88 28.55
CA ARG A 527 -23.36 26.02 27.87
C ARG A 527 -23.32 27.22 28.80
N ASP A 528 -22.14 27.81 28.96
CA ASP A 528 -21.96 28.98 29.81
C ASP A 528 -22.08 30.26 28.98
N LYS A 529 -22.86 31.22 29.44
CA LYS A 529 -22.92 32.55 28.84
C LYS A 529 -22.80 33.59 29.95
N LYS A 530 -21.64 34.28 29.98
CA LYS A 530 -21.26 35.25 31.03
C LYS A 530 -21.26 34.60 32.42
N THR A 531 -22.24 34.94 33.27
CA THR A 531 -22.39 34.44 34.65
C THR A 531 -23.53 33.43 34.80
N SER A 532 -24.16 33.03 33.70
CA SER A 532 -25.33 32.16 33.70
C SER A 532 -25.03 30.85 32.99
N GLN A 533 -25.51 29.75 33.56
CA GLN A 533 -25.43 28.41 32.98
C GLN A 533 -26.73 28.10 32.25
N TYR A 534 -26.62 27.58 31.02
CA TYR A 534 -27.72 27.08 30.23
C TYR A 534 -27.57 25.59 30.09
N TRP A 535 -28.68 24.85 30.11
CA TRP A 535 -28.66 23.40 30.02
C TRP A 535 -29.62 22.93 28.93
N ARG A 536 -29.31 21.78 28.33
CA ARG A 536 -30.23 21.04 27.47
C ARG A 536 -30.09 19.53 27.70
N PRO A 537 -31.16 18.74 27.55
CA PRO A 537 -31.06 17.29 27.55
C PRO A 537 -30.34 16.79 26.28
N LEU A 538 -29.72 15.61 26.37
CA LEU A 538 -29.24 14.92 25.18
C LEU A 538 -30.41 14.55 24.27
N VAL A 539 -30.32 14.97 23.00
CA VAL A 539 -31.25 14.57 21.95
C VAL A 539 -30.69 13.32 21.29
N ARG A 540 -31.38 12.20 21.44
CA ARG A 540 -31.08 10.99 20.65
C ARG A 540 -31.74 11.16 19.29
N SER A 541 -30.93 11.12 18.23
CA SER A 541 -31.41 11.06 16.85
C SER A 541 -32.04 9.71 16.53
#